data_AF-A0A520QKG9-F1
#
_entry.id   AF-A0A520QKG9-F1
#
_cell.length_a   1.000
_cell.length_b   1.000
_cell.length_c   1.000
_cell.angle_alpha   90.00
_cell.angle_beta   90.00
_cell.angle_gamma   90.00
#
_symmetry.space_group_name_H-M   'P 1'
#
loop_
_entity.id
_entity.type
_entity.pdbx_description
1 polymer ?
#
loop_
_entity_poly.entity_id
_entity_poly.type
_entity_poly.pdbx_seq_one_letter_code
_entity_poly.pdbx_strand_id
1 'polypeptide(L)'
;MQCKLTDRGGTMRKTALVLAALVALNASFAAAQEDTDPVARARVVFGEALEAYEAHEYANAARLFRQVYDLMDGQERQYVVLYNLGQCLKDAGQYEEARTAFLRYLDEGGELVQNRGEVDGLLEEIAERLGENDEPVVRETVLVERGPDEGLVTTSLISFGVGAAGFVAMGVFGGLALAEHDALQSGCGATRRCTADEVATADTFALVADIGLGVGAAGVAAGLALLLIGISSGGGSEQATAFSPWVTADGAGATGWVRW
;
A
#
# COMPACT_ATOMS: atom_id res chain seq x y z
N MET A 1 13.64 -102.24 8.44
CA MET A 1 14.61 -101.36 7.75
C MET A 1 14.55 -99.98 8.38
N GLN A 2 15.64 -99.56 9.00
CA GLN A 2 15.84 -98.22 9.53
C GLN A 2 16.05 -97.23 8.36
N CYS A 3 15.53 -96.00 8.46
CA CYS A 3 16.28 -94.83 7.98
C CYS A 3 15.76 -93.52 8.61
N LYS A 4 16.52 -93.08 9.61
CA LYS A 4 16.88 -91.72 10.03
C LYS A 4 15.93 -90.53 9.77
N LEU A 5 15.57 -89.90 10.89
CA LEU A 5 15.40 -88.45 11.02
C LEU A 5 16.57 -87.71 10.33
N THR A 6 16.24 -86.76 9.46
CA THR A 6 17.14 -85.65 9.13
C THR A 6 16.58 -84.38 9.75
N ASP A 7 17.29 -83.93 10.78
CA ASP A 7 17.20 -82.64 11.43
C ASP A 7 17.15 -81.48 10.41
N ARG A 8 16.00 -80.81 10.33
CA ARG A 8 15.79 -79.54 9.60
C ARG A 8 15.39 -78.40 10.56
N GLY A 9 15.71 -78.53 11.86
CA GLY A 9 15.26 -77.57 12.88
C GLY A 9 16.15 -76.33 13.03
N GLY A 10 17.43 -76.41 12.64
CA GLY A 10 18.42 -75.36 12.90
C GLY A 10 18.42 -74.17 11.93
N THR A 11 18.16 -74.41 10.64
CA THR A 11 18.20 -73.37 9.61
C THR A 11 16.92 -72.53 9.58
N MET A 12 15.74 -73.13 9.76
CA MET A 12 14.46 -72.39 9.77
C MET A 12 14.34 -71.41 10.94
N ARG A 13 14.92 -71.72 12.10
CA ARG A 13 14.86 -70.83 13.28
C ARG A 13 15.81 -69.63 13.14
N LYS A 14 16.96 -69.82 12.49
CA LYS A 14 17.90 -68.72 12.18
C LYS A 14 17.38 -67.82 11.06
N THR A 15 16.76 -68.38 10.01
CA THR A 15 16.13 -67.58 8.94
C THR A 15 14.89 -66.85 9.43
N ALA A 16 14.07 -67.45 10.31
CA ALA A 16 12.93 -66.77 10.91
C ALA A 16 13.35 -65.61 11.84
N LEU A 17 14.44 -65.75 12.60
CA LEU A 17 14.97 -64.66 13.43
C LEU A 17 15.57 -63.52 12.59
N VAL A 18 16.23 -63.83 11.47
CA VAL A 18 16.76 -62.81 10.54
C VAL A 18 15.63 -62.09 9.80
N LEU A 19 14.57 -62.80 9.38
CA LEU A 19 13.38 -62.17 8.77
C LEU A 19 12.62 -61.28 9.76
N ALA A 20 12.43 -61.72 11.01
CA ALA A 20 11.76 -60.91 12.03
C ALA A 20 12.57 -59.64 12.38
N ALA A 21 13.90 -59.73 12.42
CA ALA A 21 14.77 -58.56 12.61
C ALA A 21 14.72 -57.60 11.41
N LEU A 22 14.67 -58.11 10.17
CA LEU A 22 14.53 -57.28 8.95
C LEU A 22 13.16 -56.60 8.85
N VAL A 23 12.08 -57.26 9.29
CA VAL A 23 10.74 -56.65 9.34
C VAL A 23 10.63 -55.59 10.44
N ALA A 24 11.27 -55.83 11.60
CA ALA A 24 11.33 -54.83 12.67
C ALA A 24 12.19 -53.61 12.30
N LEU A 25 13.28 -53.78 11.53
CA LEU A 25 14.06 -52.64 11.02
C LEU A 25 13.29 -51.81 9.98
N ASN A 26 12.39 -52.42 9.19
CA ASN A 26 11.57 -51.68 8.21
C ASN A 26 10.36 -50.96 8.85
N ALA A 27 9.82 -51.47 9.96
CA ALA A 27 8.74 -50.79 10.68
C ALA A 27 9.18 -49.47 11.32
N SER A 28 10.46 -49.35 11.69
CA SER A 28 11.04 -48.10 12.21
C SER A 28 11.24 -47.01 11.15
N PHE A 29 11.25 -47.35 9.85
CA PHE A 29 11.39 -46.36 8.77
C PHE A 29 10.05 -45.78 8.29
N ALA A 30 8.92 -46.43 8.59
CA ALA A 30 7.61 -45.97 8.15
C ALA A 30 7.00 -44.88 9.05
N ALA A 31 7.46 -44.74 10.30
CA ALA A 31 6.98 -43.73 11.24
C ALA A 31 7.79 -42.41 11.20
N ALA A 32 8.73 -42.27 10.26
CA ALA A 32 9.63 -41.13 10.16
C ALA A 32 9.69 -40.51 8.76
N GLN A 33 8.66 -40.70 7.93
CA GLN A 33 8.43 -39.80 6.79
C GLN A 33 7.94 -38.46 7.35
N GLU A 34 8.89 -37.68 7.86
CA GLU A 34 8.77 -36.23 8.01
C GLU A 34 8.27 -35.70 6.68
N ASP A 35 7.08 -35.11 6.68
CA ASP A 35 6.43 -34.58 5.48
C ASP A 35 7.37 -33.56 4.82
N THR A 36 8.08 -33.99 3.78
CA THR A 36 9.16 -33.23 3.17
C THR A 36 8.65 -32.11 2.26
N ASP A 37 7.33 -31.98 2.08
CA ASP A 37 6.74 -30.89 1.31
C ASP A 37 6.46 -29.68 2.22
N PRO A 38 7.25 -28.59 2.11
CA PRO A 38 7.04 -27.39 2.91
C PRO A 38 5.66 -26.77 2.69
N VAL A 39 5.09 -26.91 1.49
CA VAL A 39 3.78 -26.34 1.15
C VAL A 39 2.66 -27.15 1.79
N ALA A 40 2.76 -28.48 1.84
CA ALA A 40 1.82 -29.31 2.58
C ALA A 40 1.82 -28.97 4.07
N ARG A 41 3.02 -28.83 4.66
CA ARG A 41 3.18 -28.37 6.04
C ARG A 41 2.60 -26.96 6.28
N ALA A 42 2.81 -26.03 5.34
CA ALA A 42 2.27 -24.68 5.43
C ALA A 42 0.73 -24.68 5.52
N ARG A 43 0.04 -25.56 4.79
CA ARG A 43 -1.43 -25.67 4.86
C ARG A 43 -1.92 -26.15 6.22
N VAL A 44 -1.23 -27.10 6.83
CA VAL A 44 -1.56 -27.58 8.18
C VAL A 44 -1.41 -26.44 9.18
N VAL A 45 -0.25 -25.77 9.18
CA VAL A 45 0.04 -24.65 10.09
C VAL A 45 -0.91 -23.47 9.85
N PHE A 46 -1.33 -23.23 8.60
CA PHE A 46 -2.32 -22.21 8.27
C PHE A 46 -3.68 -22.51 8.91
N GLY A 47 -4.10 -23.78 8.92
CA GLY A 47 -5.31 -24.21 9.62
C GLY A 47 -5.22 -23.93 11.12
N GLU A 48 -4.10 -24.30 11.75
CA GLU A 48 -3.84 -24.01 13.17
C GLU A 48 -3.83 -22.50 13.47
N ALA A 49 -3.29 -21.69 12.55
CA ALA A 49 -3.27 -20.23 12.69
C ALA A 49 -4.68 -19.64 12.67
N LEU A 50 -5.57 -20.16 11.81
CA LEU A 50 -6.97 -19.76 11.77
C LEU A 50 -7.72 -20.16 13.05
N GLU A 51 -7.51 -21.38 13.54
CA GLU A 51 -8.10 -21.83 14.81
C GLU A 51 -7.67 -20.95 15.98
N ALA A 52 -6.38 -20.59 16.05
CA ALA A 52 -5.85 -19.68 17.07
C ALA A 52 -6.45 -18.27 16.93
N TYR A 53 -6.68 -17.79 15.70
CA TYR A 53 -7.31 -16.50 15.46
C TYR A 53 -8.78 -16.50 15.90
N GLU A 54 -9.54 -17.54 15.57
CA GLU A 54 -10.93 -17.72 16.01
C GLU A 54 -11.05 -17.83 17.53
N ALA A 55 -10.02 -18.38 18.19
CA ALA A 55 -9.92 -18.42 19.65
C ALA A 55 -9.49 -17.09 20.30
N HIS A 56 -9.32 -16.01 19.51
CA HIS A 56 -8.79 -14.71 19.94
C HIS A 56 -7.36 -14.77 20.52
N GLU A 57 -6.61 -15.83 20.22
CA GLU A 57 -5.21 -15.98 20.61
C GLU A 57 -4.29 -15.31 19.58
N TYR A 58 -4.49 -14.01 19.35
CA TYR A 58 -3.90 -13.27 18.23
C TYR A 58 -2.37 -13.35 18.17
N ALA A 59 -1.68 -13.29 19.31
CA ALA A 59 -0.22 -13.44 19.36
C ALA A 59 0.23 -14.85 18.94
N ASN A 60 -0.53 -15.89 19.29
CA ASN A 60 -0.26 -17.27 18.88
C ASN A 60 -0.53 -17.44 17.38
N ALA A 61 -1.65 -16.91 16.89
CA ALA A 61 -1.99 -16.88 15.47
C ALA A 61 -0.91 -16.17 14.63
N ALA A 62 -0.43 -15.01 15.09
CA ALA A 62 0.67 -14.28 14.43
C ALA A 62 1.95 -15.11 14.34
N ARG A 63 2.32 -15.83 15.41
CA ARG A 63 3.48 -16.75 15.40
C ARG A 63 3.30 -17.87 14.37
N LEU A 64 2.10 -18.45 14.27
CA LEU A 64 1.79 -19.50 13.31
C LEU A 64 1.80 -18.97 11.87
N PHE A 65 1.21 -17.80 11.60
CA PHE A 65 1.28 -17.19 10.27
C PHE A 65 2.69 -16.81 9.84
N ARG A 66 3.56 -16.41 10.78
CA ARG A 66 4.99 -16.23 10.50
C ARG A 66 5.65 -17.53 10.05
N GLN A 67 5.32 -18.64 10.70
CA GLN A 67 5.78 -19.97 10.28
C GLN A 67 5.23 -20.38 8.91
N VAL A 68 3.97 -20.07 8.59
CA VAL A 68 3.41 -20.28 7.24
C VAL A 68 4.20 -19.49 6.21
N TYR A 69 4.46 -18.21 6.50
CA TYR A 69 5.22 -17.33 5.60
C TYR A 69 6.62 -17.88 5.33
N ASP A 70 7.31 -18.39 6.36
CA ASP A 70 8.63 -19.01 6.23
C ASP A 70 8.59 -20.33 5.44
N LEU A 71 7.55 -21.15 5.63
CA LEU A 71 7.36 -22.40 4.88
C LEU A 71 7.03 -22.17 3.39
N MET A 72 6.47 -21.00 3.06
CA MET A 72 6.15 -20.58 1.70
C MET A 72 7.30 -19.84 1.01
N ASP A 73 8.53 -19.92 1.54
CA ASP A 73 9.69 -19.28 0.94
C ASP A 73 9.88 -19.63 -0.55
N GLY A 74 10.06 -18.59 -1.37
CA GLY A 74 10.22 -18.70 -2.81
C GLY A 74 8.94 -19.05 -3.59
N GLN A 75 7.77 -19.14 -2.94
CA GLN A 75 6.49 -19.35 -3.63
C GLN A 75 5.92 -18.02 -4.14
N GLU A 76 5.33 -18.02 -5.35
CA GLU A 76 4.77 -16.80 -5.97
C GLU A 76 3.72 -16.06 -5.11
N ARG A 77 3.01 -16.80 -4.24
CA ARG A 77 1.95 -16.24 -3.37
C ARG A 77 2.35 -16.17 -1.90
N GLN A 78 3.63 -16.24 -1.58
CA GLN A 78 4.14 -16.11 -0.21
C GLN A 78 3.65 -14.83 0.47
N TYR A 79 3.68 -13.70 -0.26
CA TYR A 79 3.26 -12.40 0.24
C TYR A 79 1.82 -12.40 0.77
N VAL A 80 0.90 -13.23 0.25
CA VAL A 80 -0.51 -13.25 0.66
C VAL A 80 -0.68 -13.55 2.15
N VAL A 81 0.24 -14.31 2.74
CA VAL A 81 0.24 -14.64 4.17
C VAL A 81 0.49 -13.40 5.05
N LEU A 82 1.19 -12.39 4.52
CA LEU A 82 1.54 -11.17 5.25
C LEU A 82 0.32 -10.35 5.66
N TYR A 83 -0.75 -10.37 4.86
CA TYR A 83 -2.00 -9.71 5.23
C TYR A 83 -2.60 -10.35 6.49
N ASN A 84 -2.71 -11.68 6.54
CA ASN A 84 -3.23 -12.39 7.72
C ASN A 84 -2.31 -12.20 8.94
N LEU A 85 -0.99 -12.22 8.74
CA LEU A 85 -0.01 -11.93 9.79
C LEU A 85 -0.21 -10.50 10.34
N GLY A 86 -0.36 -9.51 9.46
CA GLY A 86 -0.59 -8.12 9.82
C GLY A 86 -1.88 -7.94 10.64
N GLN A 87 -2.97 -8.59 10.24
CA GLN A 87 -4.23 -8.56 10.99
C GLN A 87 -4.09 -9.17 12.39
N CYS A 88 -3.45 -10.33 12.51
CA CYS A 88 -3.19 -10.94 13.82
C CYS A 88 -2.35 -10.04 14.73
N LEU A 89 -1.32 -9.39 14.18
CA LEU A 89 -0.47 -8.47 14.94
C LEU A 89 -1.24 -7.22 15.37
N LYS A 90 -2.10 -6.67 14.50
CA LYS A 90 -2.96 -5.53 14.81
C LYS A 90 -3.92 -5.84 15.96
N ASP A 91 -4.59 -7.00 15.89
CA ASP A 91 -5.53 -7.44 16.92
C ASP A 91 -4.83 -7.82 18.23
N ALA A 92 -3.56 -8.24 18.17
CA ALA A 92 -2.70 -8.42 19.34
C ALA A 92 -2.19 -7.09 19.94
N GLY A 93 -2.46 -5.94 19.31
CA GLY A 93 -1.96 -4.63 19.72
C GLY A 93 -0.47 -4.38 19.39
N GLN A 94 0.15 -5.26 18.59
CA GLN A 94 1.54 -5.14 18.14
C GLN A 94 1.61 -4.27 16.88
N TYR A 95 1.22 -3.01 17.01
CA TYR A 95 0.99 -2.08 15.89
C TYR A 95 2.22 -1.84 15.00
N GLU A 96 3.44 -1.76 15.57
CA GLU A 96 4.68 -1.60 14.79
C GLU A 96 4.97 -2.81 13.89
N GLU A 97 4.79 -4.02 14.43
CA GLU A 97 4.97 -5.25 13.67
C GLU A 97 3.87 -5.41 12.62
N ALA A 98 2.63 -5.03 12.95
CA ALA A 98 1.51 -5.02 12.02
C ALA A 98 1.77 -4.08 10.84
N ARG A 99 2.23 -2.84 11.09
CA ARG A 99 2.65 -1.87 10.07
C ARG A 99 3.67 -2.49 9.12
N THR A 100 4.70 -3.11 9.71
CA THR A 100 5.78 -3.76 8.94
C THR A 100 5.24 -4.88 8.04
N ALA A 101 4.35 -5.73 8.57
CA ALA A 101 3.75 -6.81 7.80
C ALA A 101 2.89 -6.30 6.64
N PHE A 102 2.06 -5.27 6.86
CA PHE A 102 1.22 -4.67 5.82
C PHE A 102 2.04 -3.93 4.75
N LEU A 103 3.07 -3.18 5.14
CA LEU A 103 3.97 -2.54 4.17
C LEU A 103 4.67 -3.58 3.29
N ARG A 104 5.13 -4.68 3.89
CA ARG A 104 5.76 -5.78 3.16
C ARG A 104 4.76 -6.49 2.23
N TYR A 105 3.50 -6.65 2.65
CA TYR A 105 2.43 -7.18 1.81
C TYR A 105 2.24 -6.34 0.53
N LEU A 106 2.21 -5.01 0.68
CA LEU A 106 2.08 -4.07 -0.44
C LEU A 106 3.30 -4.04 -1.35
N ASP A 107 4.49 -4.15 -0.78
CA ASP A 107 5.77 -4.14 -1.51
C ASP A 107 5.96 -5.43 -2.31
N GLU A 108 5.87 -6.59 -1.66
CA GLU A 108 6.07 -7.90 -2.31
C GLU A 108 4.94 -8.25 -3.28
N GLY A 109 3.70 -7.87 -2.97
CA GLY A 109 2.56 -8.14 -3.82
C GLY A 109 2.44 -7.18 -5.01
N GLY A 110 2.97 -5.96 -4.91
CA GLY A 110 3.00 -4.96 -5.99
C GLY A 110 1.64 -4.71 -6.64
N GLU A 111 1.54 -4.99 -7.95
CA GLU A 111 0.30 -4.86 -8.75
C GLU A 111 -0.69 -6.01 -8.55
N LEU A 112 -0.27 -7.12 -7.95
CA LEU A 112 -1.14 -8.27 -7.68
C LEU A 112 -2.06 -8.05 -6.48
N VAL A 113 -1.77 -7.03 -5.64
CA VAL A 113 -2.57 -6.67 -4.49
C VAL A 113 -3.87 -6.02 -4.93
N GLN A 114 -4.99 -6.73 -4.75
CA GLN A 114 -6.32 -6.24 -5.12
C GLN A 114 -6.94 -5.33 -4.05
N ASN A 115 -6.59 -5.52 -2.79
CA ASN A 115 -7.16 -4.81 -1.64
C ASN A 115 -6.24 -3.69 -1.12
N ARG A 116 -5.48 -3.02 -2.00
CA ARG A 116 -4.53 -1.96 -1.61
C ARG A 116 -5.19 -0.88 -0.74
N GLY A 117 -6.36 -0.38 -1.16
CA GLY A 117 -7.07 0.66 -0.40
C GLY A 117 -7.55 0.21 0.98
N GLU A 118 -7.83 -1.08 1.17
CA GLU A 118 -8.15 -1.63 2.50
C GLU A 118 -6.91 -1.61 3.41
N VAL A 119 -5.76 -2.03 2.87
CA VAL A 119 -4.49 -2.06 3.62
C VAL A 119 -4.00 -0.64 3.93
N ASP A 120 -4.20 0.31 3.02
CA ASP A 120 -3.90 1.72 3.27
C ASP A 120 -4.70 2.27 4.45
N GLY A 121 -6.00 1.94 4.55
CA GLY A 121 -6.83 2.31 5.71
C GLY A 121 -6.39 1.64 7.02
N LEU A 122 -5.95 0.38 6.97
CA LEU A 122 -5.39 -0.31 8.14
C LEU A 122 -4.07 0.35 8.60
N LEU A 123 -3.24 0.81 7.66
CA LEU A 123 -1.99 1.52 7.97
C LEU A 123 -2.26 2.90 8.59
N GLU A 124 -3.32 3.61 8.15
CA GLU A 124 -3.75 4.86 8.76
C GLU A 124 -4.26 4.65 10.20
N GLU A 125 -5.09 3.62 10.43
CA GLU A 125 -5.52 3.21 11.78
C GLU A 125 -4.31 2.90 12.68
N ILE A 126 -3.33 2.16 12.16
CA ILE A 126 -2.11 1.83 12.88
C ILE A 126 -1.29 3.08 13.20
N ALA A 127 -1.13 4.01 12.25
CA ALA A 127 -0.42 5.27 12.46
C ALA A 127 -1.06 6.12 13.57
N GLU A 128 -2.39 6.13 13.65
CA GLU A 128 -3.13 6.80 14.73
C GLU A 128 -2.83 6.15 16.08
N ARG A 129 -2.86 4.81 16.14
CA ARG A 129 -2.56 4.04 17.37
C ARG A 129 -1.13 4.22 17.87
N LEU A 130 -0.19 4.43 16.95
CA LEU A 130 1.20 4.73 17.28
C LEU A 130 1.41 6.19 17.71
N GLY A 131 0.36 7.03 17.67
CA GLY A 131 0.47 8.46 17.95
C GLY A 131 1.27 9.20 16.88
N GLU A 132 1.39 8.64 15.69
CA GLU A 132 2.08 9.26 14.54
C GLU A 132 1.19 10.34 13.89
N ASN A 133 -0.13 10.28 14.13
CA ASN A 133 -1.12 11.24 13.62
C ASN A 133 -1.48 12.36 14.61
N ASP A 134 -1.07 12.27 15.87
CA ASP A 134 -1.38 13.22 16.95
C ASP A 134 -0.08 13.71 17.62
N GLU A 135 0.64 14.63 16.95
CA GLU A 135 1.30 15.78 17.59
C GLU A 135 1.95 16.68 16.49
N PRO A 136 1.57 17.97 16.40
CA PRO A 136 2.48 18.97 15.88
C PRO A 136 3.69 19.04 16.83
N VAL A 137 4.85 18.55 16.39
CA VAL A 137 6.09 18.60 17.17
C VAL A 137 6.41 20.05 17.56
N VAL A 138 6.04 20.45 18.79
CA VAL A 138 6.51 21.67 19.45
C VAL A 138 7.55 21.27 20.51
N ARG A 139 8.78 21.07 20.04
CA ARG A 139 10.07 21.12 20.78
C ARG A 139 11.13 20.69 19.77
N GLU A 140 12.12 21.46 19.38
CA GLU A 140 12.82 22.63 19.91
C GLU A 140 13.10 23.52 18.70
N THR A 141 13.21 24.83 18.87
CA THR A 141 13.69 25.73 17.81
C THR A 141 15.16 25.43 17.52
N VAL A 142 15.44 24.33 16.85
CA VAL A 142 16.62 24.24 16.01
C VAL A 142 16.27 25.11 14.82
N LEU A 143 16.92 26.27 14.74
CA LEU A 143 17.06 26.98 13.49
C LEU A 143 17.78 26.00 12.55
N VAL A 144 17.01 25.15 11.86
CA VAL A 144 17.52 24.42 10.70
C VAL A 144 17.75 25.51 9.67
N GLU A 145 19.00 25.96 9.62
CA GLU A 145 19.54 26.69 8.51
C GLU A 145 19.34 25.79 7.28
N ARG A 146 18.25 26.03 6.54
CA ARG A 146 17.99 25.34 5.27
C ARG A 146 19.00 25.90 4.28
N GLY A 147 20.09 25.16 4.11
CA GLY A 147 21.11 25.42 3.10
C GLY A 147 20.54 25.44 1.68
N PRO A 148 21.35 25.89 0.71
CA PRO A 148 21.01 27.02 -0.17
C PRO A 148 20.18 26.62 -1.40
N ASP A 149 19.16 27.43 -1.71
CA ASP A 149 18.81 27.92 -3.05
C ASP A 149 18.89 26.98 -4.28
N GLU A 150 18.16 25.85 -4.28
CA GLU A 150 17.73 25.21 -5.55
C GLU A 150 16.24 24.77 -5.58
N GLY A 151 15.51 24.85 -4.46
CA GLY A 151 14.20 24.20 -4.31
C GLY A 151 12.96 25.04 -4.61
N LEU A 152 13.07 26.36 -4.81
CA LEU A 152 11.89 27.23 -4.82
C LEU A 152 11.10 27.17 -6.14
N VAL A 153 11.77 26.91 -7.27
CA VAL A 153 11.13 26.68 -8.56
C VAL A 153 10.44 25.31 -8.60
N THR A 154 11.06 24.28 -8.03
CA THR A 154 10.44 22.94 -7.91
C THR A 154 9.20 22.98 -7.01
N THR A 155 9.24 23.78 -5.93
CA THR A 155 8.10 23.95 -5.02
C THR A 155 6.95 24.75 -5.65
N SER A 156 7.26 25.74 -6.50
CA SER A 156 6.22 26.49 -7.22
C SER A 156 5.53 25.62 -8.28
N LEU A 157 6.26 24.73 -8.95
CA LEU A 157 5.71 23.82 -9.96
C LEU A 157 4.70 22.82 -9.35
N ILE A 158 4.99 22.29 -8.16
CA ILE A 158 4.07 21.42 -7.41
C ILE A 158 2.79 22.19 -7.03
N SER A 159 2.94 23.43 -6.58
CA SER A 159 1.79 24.28 -6.17
C SER A 159 0.87 24.60 -7.36
N PHE A 160 1.45 24.91 -8.53
CA PHE A 160 0.68 25.08 -9.76
C PHE A 160 0.01 23.78 -10.24
N GLY A 161 0.67 22.63 -10.08
CA GLY A 161 0.10 21.32 -10.43
C GLY A 161 -1.16 21.00 -9.62
N VAL A 162 -1.11 21.21 -8.30
CA VAL A 162 -2.29 21.03 -7.42
C VAL A 162 -3.41 22.00 -7.78
N GLY A 163 -3.07 23.28 -8.05
CA GLY A 163 -4.05 24.27 -8.49
C GLY A 163 -4.74 23.90 -9.81
N ALA A 164 -3.97 23.43 -10.79
CA ALA A 164 -4.50 23.01 -12.09
C ALA A 164 -5.44 21.80 -11.98
N ALA A 165 -5.10 20.81 -11.14
CA ALA A 165 -5.96 19.66 -10.89
C ALA A 165 -7.31 20.08 -10.26
N GLY A 166 -7.30 21.03 -9.32
CA GLY A 166 -8.52 21.61 -8.75
C GLY A 166 -9.44 22.25 -9.79
N PHE A 167 -8.86 23.03 -10.72
CA PHE A 167 -9.63 23.64 -11.81
C PHE A 167 -10.14 22.63 -12.85
N VAL A 168 -9.40 21.54 -13.12
CA VAL A 168 -9.90 20.46 -13.99
C VAL A 168 -11.11 19.79 -13.37
N ALA A 169 -11.05 19.43 -12.08
CA ALA A 169 -12.19 18.86 -11.36
C ALA A 169 -13.37 19.84 -11.37
N MET A 170 -13.15 21.12 -11.07
CA MET A 170 -14.19 22.14 -11.14
C MET A 170 -14.79 22.30 -12.54
N GLY A 171 -14.00 22.26 -13.61
CA GLY A 171 -14.51 22.34 -14.98
C GLY A 171 -15.39 21.15 -15.36
N VAL A 172 -14.96 19.93 -15.01
CA VAL A 172 -15.72 18.70 -15.31
C VAL A 172 -17.01 18.65 -14.51
N PHE A 173 -16.92 18.77 -13.18
CA PHE A 173 -18.08 18.66 -12.31
C PHE A 173 -19.00 19.88 -12.39
N GLY A 174 -18.45 21.08 -12.61
CA GLY A 174 -19.25 22.28 -12.87
C GLY A 174 -20.04 22.15 -14.17
N GLY A 175 -19.44 21.63 -15.24
CA GLY A 175 -20.15 21.35 -16.49
C GLY A 175 -21.26 20.32 -16.33
N LEU A 176 -21.01 19.24 -15.59
CA LEU A 176 -22.02 18.23 -15.26
C LEU A 176 -23.13 18.78 -14.36
N ALA A 177 -22.79 19.61 -13.36
CA ALA A 177 -23.76 20.26 -12.48
C ALA A 177 -24.70 21.19 -13.27
N LEU A 178 -24.17 21.95 -14.24
CA LEU A 178 -24.96 22.78 -15.15
C LEU A 178 -25.91 21.95 -16.01
N ALA A 179 -25.44 20.83 -16.58
CA ALA A 179 -26.28 19.95 -17.38
C ALA A 179 -27.42 19.32 -16.55
N GLU A 180 -27.11 18.89 -15.33
CA GLU A 180 -28.11 18.32 -14.41
C GLU A 180 -29.10 19.39 -13.95
N HIS A 181 -28.62 20.60 -13.66
CA HIS A 181 -29.48 21.72 -13.30
C HIS A 181 -30.48 22.08 -14.41
N ASP A 182 -30.07 22.06 -15.68
CA ASP A 182 -30.96 22.28 -16.82
C ASP A 182 -31.99 21.13 -16.98
N ALA A 183 -31.58 19.89 -16.72
CA ALA A 183 -32.49 18.74 -16.67
C ALA A 183 -33.53 18.88 -15.54
N LEU A 184 -33.10 19.33 -14.37
CA LEU A 184 -34.00 19.60 -13.24
C LEU A 184 -34.96 20.76 -13.53
N GLN A 185 -34.48 21.86 -14.14
CA GLN A 185 -35.33 22.99 -14.50
C GLN A 185 -36.42 22.62 -15.51
N SER A 186 -36.09 21.79 -16.50
CA SER A 186 -37.05 21.32 -17.50
C SER A 186 -37.98 20.21 -16.96
N GLY A 187 -37.57 19.50 -15.91
CA GLY A 187 -38.35 18.50 -15.20
C GLY A 187 -39.07 19.05 -13.96
N CYS A 188 -38.69 18.56 -12.77
CA CYS A 188 -39.35 18.87 -11.50
C CYS A 188 -39.34 20.39 -11.18
N GLY A 189 -38.32 21.11 -11.64
CA GLY A 189 -38.13 22.55 -11.47
C GLY A 189 -39.19 23.40 -12.17
N ALA A 190 -39.74 22.93 -13.29
CA ALA A 190 -40.83 23.61 -13.99
C ALA A 190 -42.11 23.70 -13.13
N THR A 191 -42.33 22.70 -12.27
CA THR A 191 -43.46 22.66 -11.32
C THR A 191 -43.09 23.10 -9.91
N ARG A 192 -41.80 23.40 -9.66
CA ARG A 192 -41.21 23.73 -8.34
C ARG A 192 -41.52 22.69 -7.26
N ARG A 193 -41.55 21.41 -7.64
CA ARG A 193 -41.80 20.28 -6.72
C ARG A 193 -40.74 19.20 -6.88
N CYS A 194 -39.48 19.57 -6.65
CA CYS A 194 -38.39 18.59 -6.64
C CYS A 194 -38.30 17.89 -5.28
N THR A 195 -37.99 16.61 -5.32
CA THR A 195 -37.67 15.78 -4.15
C THR A 195 -36.17 15.78 -3.87
N ALA A 196 -35.76 15.38 -2.67
CA ALA A 196 -34.34 15.38 -2.28
C ALA A 196 -33.49 14.45 -3.17
N ASP A 197 -34.04 13.30 -3.57
CA ASP A 197 -33.32 12.31 -4.39
C ASP A 197 -33.07 12.82 -5.82
N GLU A 198 -33.97 13.66 -6.36
CA GLU A 198 -33.80 14.24 -7.70
C GLU A 198 -32.68 15.29 -7.73
N VAL A 199 -32.45 16.02 -6.64
CA VAL A 199 -31.45 17.10 -6.60
C VAL A 199 -30.08 16.63 -6.08
N ALA A 200 -30.02 15.48 -5.39
CA ALA A 200 -28.81 14.96 -4.75
C ALA A 200 -27.59 14.86 -5.71
N THR A 201 -27.82 14.48 -6.96
CA THR A 201 -26.77 14.38 -7.98
C THR A 201 -26.21 15.75 -8.35
N ALA A 202 -27.08 16.74 -8.57
CA ALA A 202 -26.68 18.12 -8.88
C ALA A 202 -25.91 18.74 -7.71
N ASP A 203 -26.37 18.52 -6.47
CA ASP A 203 -25.70 19.01 -5.25
C ASP A 203 -24.32 18.39 -5.08
N THR A 204 -24.17 17.09 -5.36
CA THR A 204 -22.88 16.41 -5.28
C THR A 204 -21.89 16.99 -6.30
N PHE A 205 -22.33 17.22 -7.54
CA PHE A 205 -21.48 17.82 -8.57
C PHE A 205 -21.11 19.28 -8.24
N ALA A 206 -22.06 20.06 -7.72
CA ALA A 206 -21.81 21.43 -7.28
C ALA A 206 -20.80 21.47 -6.13
N LEU A 207 -20.95 20.59 -5.12
CA LEU A 207 -20.03 20.50 -3.99
C LEU A 207 -18.60 20.18 -4.43
N VAL A 208 -18.42 19.21 -5.33
CA VAL A 208 -17.09 18.86 -5.87
C VAL A 208 -16.50 20.03 -6.67
N ALA A 209 -17.33 20.73 -7.44
CA ALA A 209 -16.89 21.91 -8.19
C ALA A 209 -16.45 23.06 -7.27
N ASP A 210 -17.17 23.32 -6.19
CA ASP A 210 -16.85 24.36 -5.21
C ASP A 210 -15.54 24.06 -4.45
N ILE A 211 -15.33 22.81 -4.03
CA ILE A 211 -14.05 22.37 -3.45
C ILE A 211 -12.92 22.54 -4.46
N GLY A 212 -13.13 22.11 -5.71
CA GLY A 212 -12.15 22.25 -6.79
C GLY A 212 -11.78 23.70 -7.06
N LEU A 213 -12.76 24.62 -7.03
CA LEU A 213 -12.53 26.06 -7.16
C LEU A 213 -11.70 26.60 -5.98
N GLY A 214 -12.03 26.22 -4.75
CA GLY A 214 -11.29 26.64 -3.55
C GLY A 214 -9.83 26.20 -3.58
N VAL A 215 -9.59 24.91 -3.84
CA VAL A 215 -8.23 24.34 -3.96
C VAL A 215 -7.47 24.95 -5.14
N GLY A 216 -8.13 25.11 -6.30
CA GLY A 216 -7.56 25.72 -7.48
C GLY A 216 -7.08 27.16 -7.24
N ALA A 217 -7.94 27.99 -6.64
CA ALA A 217 -7.63 29.37 -6.33
C ALA A 217 -6.51 29.49 -5.28
N ALA A 218 -6.54 28.68 -4.22
CA ALA A 218 -5.49 28.65 -3.21
C ALA A 218 -4.12 28.23 -3.79
N GLY A 219 -4.12 27.19 -4.64
CA GLY A 219 -2.91 26.71 -5.32
C GLY A 219 -2.30 27.76 -6.26
N VAL A 220 -3.12 28.49 -7.02
CA VAL A 220 -2.64 29.59 -7.87
C VAL A 220 -2.08 30.75 -7.04
N ALA A 221 -2.76 31.14 -5.96
CA ALA A 221 -2.28 32.22 -5.09
C ALA A 221 -0.93 31.87 -4.44
N ALA A 222 -0.80 30.66 -3.90
CA ALA A 222 0.45 30.18 -3.31
C ALA A 222 1.55 30.02 -4.37
N GLY A 223 1.26 29.41 -5.51
CA GLY A 223 2.20 29.25 -6.62
C GLY A 223 2.71 30.59 -7.16
N LEU A 224 1.81 31.58 -7.32
CA LEU A 224 2.18 32.92 -7.76
C LEU A 224 3.02 33.66 -6.72
N ALA A 225 2.66 33.56 -5.43
CA ALA A 225 3.44 34.15 -4.35
C ALA A 225 4.86 33.58 -4.30
N LEU A 226 5.01 32.25 -4.38
CA LEU A 226 6.31 31.58 -4.41
C LEU A 226 7.12 31.92 -5.66
N LEU A 227 6.47 32.01 -6.82
CA LEU A 227 7.10 32.40 -8.07
C LEU A 227 7.66 33.83 -7.99
N LEU A 228 6.89 34.77 -7.45
CA LEU A 228 7.33 36.17 -7.29
C LEU A 228 8.49 36.30 -6.30
N ILE A 229 8.46 35.54 -5.19
CA ILE A 229 9.56 35.51 -4.23
C ILE A 229 10.83 34.94 -4.90
N GLY A 230 10.71 33.83 -5.63
CA GLY A 230 11.85 33.21 -6.32
C GLY A 230 12.46 34.08 -7.41
N ILE A 231 11.65 34.84 -8.14
CA ILE A 231 12.13 35.80 -9.13
C ILE A 231 12.86 36.97 -8.45
N SER A 232 12.43 37.38 -7.24
CA SER A 232 13.06 38.48 -6.50
C SER A 232 14.40 38.12 -5.84
N SER A 233 14.60 36.84 -5.47
CA SER A 233 15.81 36.37 -4.79
C SER A 233 16.92 35.89 -5.73
N GLY A 234 16.63 35.61 -7.01
CA GLY A 234 17.60 35.13 -8.01
C GLY A 234 18.60 36.16 -8.54
N GLY A 235 18.90 37.21 -7.77
CA GLY A 235 19.72 38.36 -8.19
C GLY A 235 21.23 38.24 -7.95
N GLY A 236 21.81 37.05 -7.80
CA GLY A 236 23.24 36.92 -7.50
C GLY A 236 23.88 35.58 -7.84
N SER A 237 24.50 35.49 -9.03
CA SER A 237 25.90 35.08 -9.27
C SER A 237 26.11 34.45 -10.66
N GLU A 238 26.71 35.25 -11.56
CA GLU A 238 27.79 34.88 -12.49
C GLU A 238 27.68 33.60 -13.36
N GLN A 239 26.70 33.57 -14.26
CA GLN A 239 26.83 33.12 -15.66
C GLN A 239 25.71 33.83 -16.43
N ALA A 240 26.01 35.04 -16.92
CA ALA A 240 24.98 35.92 -17.49
C ALA A 240 24.53 35.45 -18.88
N THR A 241 23.66 34.44 -18.91
CA THR A 241 22.77 34.23 -20.05
C THR A 241 21.67 35.28 -19.92
N ALA A 242 21.86 36.43 -20.56
CA ALA A 242 20.83 37.47 -20.59
C ALA A 242 19.75 37.03 -21.59
N PHE A 243 18.56 36.68 -21.09
CA PHE A 243 17.38 36.40 -21.91
C PHE A 243 16.36 37.52 -21.68
N SER A 244 16.09 38.30 -22.71
CA SER A 244 15.13 39.41 -22.64
C SER A 244 13.95 39.13 -23.57
N PRO A 245 12.81 38.66 -23.03
CA PRO A 245 11.57 38.60 -23.80
C PRO A 245 11.04 40.01 -24.03
N TRP A 246 10.45 40.23 -25.21
CA TRP A 246 9.79 41.49 -25.56
C TRP A 246 8.47 41.22 -26.27
N VAL A 247 7.52 42.13 -26.08
CA VAL A 247 6.19 42.07 -26.67
C VAL A 247 5.86 43.44 -27.27
N THR A 248 5.40 43.44 -28.51
CA THR A 248 4.85 44.61 -29.20
C THR A 248 3.43 44.31 -29.66
N ALA A 249 2.72 45.34 -30.15
CA ALA A 249 1.35 45.18 -30.65
C ALA A 249 1.24 44.15 -31.78
N ASP A 250 2.33 43.89 -32.51
CA ASP A 250 2.38 42.99 -33.66
C ASP A 250 3.00 41.61 -33.35
N GLY A 251 3.39 41.33 -32.10
CA GLY A 251 3.89 40.02 -31.72
C GLY A 251 4.74 39.98 -30.46
N ALA A 252 5.20 38.78 -30.12
CA ALA A 252 6.09 38.52 -28.99
C ALA A 252 7.30 37.72 -29.45
N GLY A 253 8.44 37.93 -28.79
CA GLY A 253 9.67 37.20 -29.07
C GLY A 253 10.65 37.27 -27.90
N ALA A 254 11.83 36.70 -28.07
CA ALA A 254 12.89 36.82 -27.09
C ALA A 254 14.27 36.81 -27.75
N THR A 255 15.20 37.54 -27.13
CA THR A 255 16.59 37.60 -27.54
C THR A 255 17.48 37.10 -26.41
N GLY A 256 18.51 36.33 -26.74
CA GLY A 256 19.50 35.90 -25.76
C GLY A 256 20.90 35.77 -26.34
N TRP A 257 21.91 35.94 -25.49
CA TRP A 257 23.33 35.75 -25.82
C TRP A 257 24.06 35.06 -24.66
N VAL A 258 25.05 34.24 -25.01
CA VAL A 258 25.88 33.46 -24.08
C VAL A 258 27.32 33.97 -24.20
N ARG A 259 27.91 34.36 -23.07
CA ARG A 259 29.34 34.71 -22.97
C ARG A 259 30.06 33.51 -22.35
N TRP A 260 30.89 32.85 -23.16
CA TRP A 260 31.78 31.78 -22.72
C TRP A 260 33.03 32.35 -22.05
#